data_AF-A0A7S4E9V3-F1
#
_entry.id   AF-A0A7S4E9V3-F1
#
_cell.length_a   1.000
_cell.length_b   1.000
_cell.length_c   1.000
_cell.angle_alpha   90.00
_cell.angle_beta   90.00
_cell.angle_gamma   90.00
#
_symmetry.space_group_name_H-M   'P 1'
#
loop_
_entity.id
_entity.type
_entity.pdbx_description
1 polymer ?
#
loop_
_entity_poly.entity_id
_entity_poly.type
_entity_poly.pdbx_seq_one_letter_code
_entity_poly.pdbx_strand_id
1 'polypeptide(L)'
;PGRLALAPRLPSRRDWVAGVVRAGLPQLPLTTLNSVISVTALAGRLFPDAPPDRMPTRRGVAASVGLMNVVGCWFGAAPACHGAGGLAGQYRFGARGGASVWVLGWGKMLLALLLGDKLMLDAVRAFPAPVLGALLAVAGVELAAAGAAADGA
;
A
#
# COMPACT_ATOMS: atom_id res chain seq x y z
N PRO A 1 -7.36 25.77 -13.98
CA PRO A 1 -8.06 25.13 -12.85
C PRO A 1 -8.64 23.77 -13.28
N GLY A 2 -7.87 22.70 -13.04
CA GLY A 2 -8.20 21.34 -13.46
C GLY A 2 -9.49 20.88 -12.80
N ARG A 3 -10.53 20.63 -13.61
CA ARG A 3 -11.73 19.96 -13.12
C ARG A 3 -11.29 18.56 -12.67
N LEU A 4 -11.55 18.19 -11.41
CA LEU A 4 -11.61 16.79 -10.99
C LEU A 4 -12.72 16.14 -11.84
N ALA A 5 -12.36 15.64 -13.02
CA ALA A 5 -13.27 14.91 -13.89
C ALA A 5 -13.39 13.49 -13.33
N LEU A 6 -14.10 13.37 -12.19
CA LEU A 6 -14.64 12.11 -11.69
C LEU A 6 -15.77 11.70 -12.64
N ALA A 7 -15.40 11.27 -13.85
CA ALA A 7 -16.32 10.59 -14.75
C ALA A 7 -16.25 9.11 -14.39
N PRO A 8 -17.19 8.56 -13.60
CA PRO A 8 -17.19 7.14 -13.27
C PRO A 8 -17.26 6.35 -14.59
N ARG A 9 -16.17 5.66 -14.93
CA ARG A 9 -16.14 4.74 -16.06
C ARG A 9 -16.58 3.38 -15.56
N LEU A 10 -17.75 2.94 -15.99
CA LEU A 10 -18.20 1.58 -15.73
C LEU A 10 -17.31 0.61 -16.54
N PRO A 11 -16.57 -0.30 -15.89
CA PRO A 11 -15.71 -1.25 -16.60
C PRO A 11 -16.53 -2.17 -17.49
N SER A 12 -16.08 -2.38 -18.72
CA SER A 12 -16.68 -3.36 -19.60
C SER A 12 -16.41 -4.77 -19.09
N ARG A 13 -17.12 -5.78 -19.62
CA ARG A 13 -16.84 -7.19 -19.32
C ARG A 13 -15.38 -7.57 -19.62
N ARG A 14 -14.78 -6.98 -20.66
CA ARG A 14 -13.37 -7.21 -21.00
C ARG A 14 -12.43 -6.62 -19.95
N ASP A 15 -12.71 -5.42 -19.47
CA ASP A 15 -11.92 -4.76 -18.43
C ASP A 15 -11.98 -5.55 -17.12
N TRP A 16 -13.15 -6.08 -16.78
CA TRP A 16 -13.31 -6.97 -15.63
C TRP A 16 -12.46 -8.23 -15.74
N VAL A 17 -12.56 -8.95 -16.86
CA VAL A 17 -11.77 -10.18 -17.06
C VAL A 17 -10.28 -9.87 -17.05
N ALA A 18 -9.84 -8.83 -17.76
CA ALA A 18 -8.45 -8.42 -17.80
C ALA A 18 -7.95 -8.00 -16.40
N GLY A 19 -8.73 -7.22 -15.65
CA GLY A 19 -8.40 -6.77 -14.30
C GLY A 19 -8.29 -7.94 -13.32
N VAL A 20 -9.24 -8.88 -13.34
CA VAL A 20 -9.20 -10.07 -12.48
C VAL A 20 -8.00 -10.95 -12.82
N VAL A 21 -7.75 -11.23 -14.09
CA VAL A 21 -6.68 -12.15 -14.49
C VAL A 21 -5.28 -11.54 -14.36
N ARG A 22 -5.10 -10.29 -14.79
CA ARG A 22 -3.77 -9.66 -14.85
C ARG A 22 -3.36 -8.99 -13.54
N ALA A 23 -4.33 -8.49 -12.77
CA ALA A 23 -4.05 -7.81 -11.51
C ALA A 23 -4.60 -8.61 -10.32
N GLY A 24 -5.87 -8.99 -10.33
CA GLY A 24 -6.52 -9.68 -9.21
C GLY A 24 -5.80 -10.96 -8.78
N LEU A 25 -5.60 -11.91 -9.70
CA LEU A 25 -4.98 -13.20 -9.42
C LEU A 25 -3.56 -13.08 -8.84
N PRO A 26 -2.61 -12.33 -9.45
CA PRO A 26 -1.30 -12.11 -8.83
C PRO A 26 -1.35 -11.35 -7.49
N GLN A 27 -2.32 -10.46 -7.33
CA GLN A 27 -2.42 -9.59 -6.16
C GLN A 27 -3.01 -10.28 -4.93
N LEU A 28 -3.75 -11.39 -5.10
CA LEU A 28 -4.28 -12.20 -4.01
C LEU A 28 -3.17 -12.74 -3.07
N PRO A 29 -2.17 -13.50 -3.55
CA PRO A 29 -1.10 -13.98 -2.69
C PRO A 29 -0.25 -12.82 -2.16
N LEU A 30 0.09 -11.84 -2.99
CA LEU A 30 0.94 -10.71 -2.57
C LEU A 30 0.30 -9.90 -1.44
N THR A 31 -0.97 -9.53 -1.59
CA THR A 31 -1.70 -8.73 -0.58
C THR A 31 -1.94 -9.53 0.68
N THR A 32 -2.31 -10.81 0.55
CA THR A 32 -2.56 -11.67 1.71
C THR A 32 -1.29 -11.87 2.53
N LEU A 33 -0.18 -12.19 1.88
CA LEU A 33 1.09 -12.44 2.57
C LEU A 33 1.67 -11.12 3.12
N ASN A 34 1.92 -10.12 2.27
CA ASN A 34 2.61 -8.90 2.70
C ASN A 34 1.72 -7.99 3.57
N SER A 35 0.46 -7.83 3.19
CA SER A 35 -0.40 -6.77 3.72
C SER A 35 -1.49 -7.24 4.67
N VAL A 36 -1.55 -8.54 4.97
CA VAL A 36 -2.44 -9.10 6.01
C VAL A 36 -1.63 -9.94 7.00
N ILE A 37 -0.96 -10.99 6.53
CA ILE A 37 -0.24 -11.93 7.42
C ILE A 37 1.01 -11.27 7.99
N SER A 38 1.91 -10.75 7.15
CA SER A 38 3.17 -10.16 7.60
C SER A 38 2.97 -8.91 8.46
N VAL A 39 2.01 -8.04 8.12
CA VAL A 39 1.75 -6.84 8.91
C VAL A 39 1.17 -7.15 10.30
N THR A 40 0.26 -8.14 10.40
CA THR A 40 -0.30 -8.55 11.70
C THR A 40 0.74 -9.25 12.57
N ALA A 41 1.57 -10.11 11.97
CA ALA A 41 2.69 -10.76 12.65
C ALA A 41 3.73 -9.74 13.12
N LEU A 42 4.08 -8.77 12.27
CA LEU A 42 5.03 -7.71 12.61
C LEU A 42 4.49 -6.80 13.70
N ALA A 43 3.22 -6.41 13.64
CA ALA A 43 2.59 -5.61 14.69
C ALA A 43 2.69 -6.29 16.06
N GLY A 44 2.41 -7.60 16.13
CA GLY A 44 2.56 -8.37 17.37
C GLY A 44 4.00 -8.40 17.92
N ARG A 45 5.02 -8.37 17.05
CA ARG A 45 6.43 -8.31 17.46
C ARG A 45 6.86 -6.91 17.90
N LEU A 46 6.37 -5.88 17.23
CA LEU A 46 6.76 -4.49 17.51
C LEU A 46 6.02 -3.89 18.72
N PHE A 47 4.84 -4.41 19.04
CA PHE A 47 3.99 -3.90 20.12
C PHE A 47 3.55 -5.04 21.06
N PRO A 48 4.49 -5.74 21.73
CA PRO A 48 4.16 -6.91 22.55
C PRO A 48 3.27 -6.57 23.75
N ASP A 49 3.38 -5.35 24.29
CA ASP A 49 2.62 -4.90 25.45
C ASP A 49 1.27 -4.26 25.08
N ALA A 50 0.91 -4.27 23.78
CA ALA A 50 -0.37 -3.71 23.35
C ALA A 50 -1.54 -4.60 23.82
N PRO A 51 -2.62 -3.99 24.34
CA PRO A 51 -3.83 -4.72 24.68
C PRO A 51 -4.38 -5.56 23.50
N PRO A 52 -4.91 -6.77 23.73
CA PRO A 52 -5.40 -7.65 22.66
C PRO A 52 -6.48 -7.01 21.77
N ASP A 53 -7.31 -6.13 22.32
CA ASP A 53 -8.35 -5.38 21.61
C ASP A 53 -7.79 -4.33 20.64
N ARG A 54 -6.55 -3.88 20.85
CA ARG A 54 -5.87 -2.91 19.98
C ARG A 54 -4.98 -3.56 18.93
N MET A 55 -4.77 -4.87 19.01
CA MET A 55 -3.93 -5.60 18.07
C MET A 55 -4.69 -5.84 16.75
N PRO A 56 -4.07 -5.59 15.58
CA PRO A 56 -4.72 -5.86 14.30
C PRO A 56 -4.95 -7.37 14.12
N THR A 57 -6.20 -7.74 13.82
CA THR A 57 -6.55 -9.11 13.45
C THR A 57 -6.43 -9.29 11.94
N ARG A 58 -6.08 -10.50 11.48
CA ARG A 58 -5.98 -10.82 10.04
C ARG A 58 -7.30 -10.51 9.30
N ARG A 59 -8.44 -10.88 9.89
CA ARG A 59 -9.77 -10.61 9.30
C ARG A 59 -10.05 -9.11 9.24
N GLY A 60 -9.76 -8.35 10.30
CA GLY A 60 -9.94 -6.90 10.33
C GLY A 60 -9.07 -6.18 9.30
N VAL A 61 -7.80 -6.56 9.19
CA VAL A 61 -6.88 -5.99 8.19
C VAL A 61 -7.32 -6.34 6.78
N ALA A 62 -7.68 -7.60 6.50
CA ALA A 62 -8.18 -8.01 5.19
C ALA A 62 -9.46 -7.25 4.78
N ALA A 63 -10.41 -7.09 5.70
CA ALA A 63 -11.63 -6.31 5.47
C ALA A 63 -11.32 -4.83 5.20
N SER A 64 -10.39 -4.23 5.96
CA SER A 64 -9.95 -2.85 5.75
C SER A 64 -9.28 -2.66 4.39
N VAL A 65 -8.40 -3.58 3.97
CA VAL A 65 -7.77 -3.56 2.64
C VAL A 65 -8.80 -3.73 1.52
N GLY A 66 -9.78 -4.63 1.69
CA GLY A 66 -10.87 -4.76 0.73
C GLY A 66 -11.67 -3.46 0.60
N LEU A 67 -12.07 -2.87 1.73
CA LEU A 67 -12.85 -1.64 1.77
C LEU A 67 -12.10 -0.45 1.15
N MET A 68 -10.83 -0.24 1.49
CA MET A 68 -10.05 0.89 0.94
C MET A 68 -9.92 0.80 -0.59
N ASN A 69 -9.81 -0.41 -1.15
CA ASN A 69 -9.68 -0.61 -2.60
C ASN A 69 -11.01 -0.51 -3.33
N VAL A 70 -12.09 -1.03 -2.74
CA VAL A 70 -13.45 -0.88 -3.29
C VAL A 70 -13.88 0.58 -3.29
N VAL A 71 -13.55 1.34 -2.24
CA VAL A 71 -13.86 2.78 -2.19
C VAL A 71 -12.93 3.56 -3.11
N GLY A 72 -11.61 3.32 -3.03
CA GLY A 72 -10.61 4.09 -3.75
C GLY A 72 -10.69 3.96 -5.28
N CYS A 73 -11.10 2.81 -5.81
CA CYS A 73 -11.12 2.60 -7.25
C CYS A 73 -12.08 3.55 -7.99
N TRP A 74 -13.18 3.97 -7.35
CA TRP A 74 -14.13 4.95 -7.91
C TRP A 74 -13.53 6.35 -8.07
N PHE A 75 -12.46 6.64 -7.33
CA PHE A 75 -11.73 7.92 -7.38
C PHE A 75 -10.46 7.81 -8.22
N GLY A 76 -10.26 6.70 -8.94
CA GLY A 76 -9.04 6.47 -9.73
C GLY A 76 -7.80 6.18 -8.87
N ALA A 77 -7.98 5.79 -7.61
CA ALA A 77 -6.85 5.40 -6.76
C ALA A 77 -6.19 4.13 -7.29
N ALA A 78 -4.86 4.11 -7.26
CA ALA A 78 -4.10 2.88 -7.44
C ALA A 78 -4.39 1.90 -6.30
N PRO A 79 -4.21 0.57 -6.50
CA PRO A 79 -4.40 -0.42 -5.45
C PRO A 79 -3.57 -0.10 -4.19
N ALA A 80 -4.20 -0.17 -3.02
CA ALA A 80 -3.63 0.21 -1.73
C ALA A 80 -3.61 -0.96 -0.73
N CYS A 81 -2.79 -0.86 0.32
CA CYS A 81 -2.66 -1.91 1.34
C CYS A 81 -2.11 -1.39 2.67
N HIS A 82 -2.15 -2.24 3.72
CA HIS A 82 -1.45 -2.04 4.99
C HIS A 82 -0.11 -2.81 4.97
N GLY A 83 0.88 -2.33 4.22
CA GLY A 83 2.14 -3.06 4.01
C GLY A 83 3.03 -3.16 5.27
N ALA A 84 3.60 -4.33 5.52
CA ALA A 84 4.49 -4.56 6.68
C ALA A 84 5.75 -3.66 6.65
N GLY A 85 6.31 -3.40 5.47
CA GLY A 85 7.45 -2.50 5.31
C GLY A 85 7.13 -1.05 5.72
N GLY A 86 5.90 -0.58 5.46
CA GLY A 86 5.45 0.74 5.90
C GLY A 86 5.38 0.84 7.43
N LEU A 87 4.83 -0.19 8.08
CA LEU A 87 4.80 -0.30 9.54
C LEU A 87 6.22 -0.35 10.12
N ALA A 88 7.10 -1.20 9.57
CA ALA A 88 8.49 -1.31 9.99
C ALA A 88 9.24 0.02 9.86
N GLY A 89 9.05 0.74 8.74
CA GLY A 89 9.68 2.04 8.50
C GLY A 89 9.22 3.08 9.51
N GLN A 90 7.91 3.22 9.70
CA GLN A 90 7.34 4.13 10.70
C GLN A 90 7.89 3.83 12.09
N TYR A 91 7.92 2.57 12.50
CA TYR A 91 8.47 2.16 13.79
C TYR A 91 9.97 2.45 13.90
N ARG A 92 10.75 2.18 12.84
CA ARG A 92 12.19 2.45 12.79
C ARG A 92 12.50 3.94 12.94
N PHE A 93 11.64 4.82 12.42
CA PHE A 93 11.75 6.27 12.59
C PHE A 93 11.08 6.80 13.87
N GLY A 94 10.77 5.92 14.83
CA GLY A 94 10.33 6.31 16.17
C GLY A 94 8.82 6.37 16.38
N ALA A 95 7.99 6.06 15.37
CA ALA A 95 6.55 5.99 15.57
C ALA A 95 6.18 4.82 16.49
N ARG A 96 5.33 5.09 17.49
CA ARG A 96 4.79 4.08 18.43
C ARG A 96 3.26 4.01 18.42
N GLY A 97 2.63 4.67 17.46
CA GLY A 97 1.18 4.70 17.29
C GLY A 97 0.79 5.22 15.91
N GLY A 98 -0.51 5.30 15.65
CA GLY A 98 -1.05 5.65 14.32
C GLY A 98 -0.91 7.13 13.92
N ALA A 99 -0.55 8.03 14.83
CA ALA A 99 -0.48 9.46 14.57
C ALA A 99 0.46 9.81 13.41
N SER A 100 1.60 9.12 13.28
CA SER A 100 2.55 9.37 12.18
C SER A 100 1.94 9.06 10.81
N VAL A 101 1.10 8.03 10.72
CA VAL A 101 0.39 7.65 9.50
C VAL A 101 -0.66 8.70 9.15
N TRP A 102 -1.39 9.22 10.14
CA TRP A 102 -2.35 10.31 9.95
C TRP A 102 -1.66 11.58 9.44
N VAL A 103 -0.59 12.02 10.11
CA VAL A 103 0.18 13.21 9.70
C VAL A 103 0.74 13.02 8.29
N LEU A 104 1.27 11.84 7.97
CA LEU A 104 1.76 11.54 6.63
C LEU A 104 0.65 11.60 5.56
N GLY A 105 -0.52 11.06 5.85
CA GLY A 105 -1.67 11.08 4.94
C GLY A 105 -2.20 12.49 4.70
N TRP A 106 -2.42 13.24 5.79
CA TRP A 106 -2.85 14.64 5.72
C TRP A 106 -1.82 15.53 5.02
N GLY A 107 -0.53 15.34 5.32
CA GLY A 107 0.56 16.05 4.65
C GLY A 107 0.56 15.81 3.14
N LYS A 108 0.41 14.56 2.69
CA LYS A 108 0.28 14.24 1.26
C LYS A 108 -0.95 14.89 0.63
N MET A 109 -2.09 14.87 1.32
CA MET A 109 -3.32 15.47 0.82
C MET A 109 -3.20 16.99 0.67
N LEU A 110 -2.70 17.67 1.70
CA LEU A 110 -2.45 19.12 1.65
C LEU A 110 -1.46 19.48 0.54
N LEU A 111 -0.37 18.71 0.42
CA LEU A 111 0.62 18.95 -0.62
C LEU A 111 0.03 18.77 -2.03
N ALA A 112 -0.81 17.75 -2.24
CA ALA A 112 -1.52 17.56 -3.50
C ALA A 112 -2.51 18.71 -3.80
N LEU A 113 -3.26 19.16 -2.80
CA LEU A 113 -4.26 20.23 -2.96
C LEU A 113 -3.63 21.62 -3.15
N LEU A 114 -2.49 21.89 -2.50
CA LEU A 114 -1.84 23.21 -2.53
C LEU A 114 -0.89 23.38 -3.73
N LEU A 115 -0.12 22.36 -4.10
CA LEU A 115 0.87 22.46 -5.18
C LEU A 115 0.28 22.11 -6.55
N GLY A 116 -0.86 21.42 -6.58
CA GLY A 116 -1.55 21.02 -7.80
C GLY A 116 -0.81 19.96 -8.64
N ASP A 117 -1.51 19.43 -9.64
CA ASP A 117 -1.05 18.25 -10.40
C ASP A 117 0.27 18.46 -11.14
N LYS A 118 0.51 19.64 -11.71
CA LYS A 118 1.70 19.89 -12.55
C LYS A 118 2.99 19.86 -11.74
N LEU A 119 3.05 20.63 -10.65
CA LEU A 119 4.25 20.71 -9.81
C LEU A 119 4.54 19.37 -9.14
N MET A 120 3.49 18.65 -8.73
CA MET A 120 3.62 17.28 -8.23
C MET A 120 4.18 16.32 -9.27
N LEU A 121 3.64 16.37 -10.49
CA LEU A 121 4.07 15.49 -11.57
C LEU A 121 5.53 15.77 -11.97
N ASP A 122 5.93 17.04 -11.98
CA ASP A 122 7.30 17.44 -12.28
C ASP A 122 8.26 17.02 -11.17
N ALA A 123 7.87 17.14 -9.89
CA ALA A 123 8.66 16.66 -8.77
C ALA A 123 8.85 15.13 -8.79
N VAL A 124 7.79 14.37 -9.12
CA VAL A 124 7.89 12.91 -9.27
C VAL A 124 8.78 12.53 -10.45
N ARG A 125 8.69 13.26 -11.57
CA ARG A 125 9.56 13.04 -12.75
C ARG A 125 11.02 13.40 -12.50
N ALA A 126 11.28 14.33 -11.58
CA ALA A 126 12.64 14.69 -11.16
C ALA A 126 13.27 13.64 -10.23
N PHE A 127 12.51 12.64 -9.74
CA PHE A 127 13.06 11.62 -8.87
C PHE A 127 14.15 10.80 -9.61
N PRO A 128 15.37 10.65 -9.06
CA PRO A 128 16.46 9.99 -9.76
C PRO A 128 16.14 8.53 -10.08
N ALA A 129 16.01 8.21 -11.37
CA ALA A 129 15.73 6.86 -11.84
C ALA A 129 16.70 5.78 -11.31
N PRO A 130 18.03 6.04 -11.16
CA PRO A 130 18.94 5.05 -10.59
C PRO A 130 18.63 4.70 -9.12
N VAL A 131 18.20 5.69 -8.33
CA VAL A 131 17.81 5.48 -6.93
C VAL A 131 16.54 4.65 -6.86
N LEU A 132 15.55 4.98 -7.71
CA LEU A 132 14.33 4.18 -7.81
C LEU A 132 14.65 2.73 -8.21
N GLY A 133 15.52 2.56 -9.21
CA GLY A 133 15.97 1.25 -9.68
C GLY A 133 16.66 0.43 -8.59
N ALA A 134 17.54 1.06 -7.80
CA ALA A 134 18.20 0.39 -6.68
C ALA A 134 17.20 -0.04 -5.59
N LEU A 135 16.26 0.84 -5.22
CA LEU A 135 15.21 0.50 -4.25
C LEU A 135 14.33 -0.66 -4.73
N LEU A 136 13.94 -0.65 -6.01
CA LEU A 136 13.14 -1.73 -6.61
C LEU A 136 13.94 -3.03 -6.73
N ALA A 137 15.23 -2.97 -7.07
CA ALA A 137 16.08 -4.15 -7.16
C ALA A 137 16.23 -4.82 -5.79
N VAL A 138 16.51 -4.05 -4.74
CA VAL A 138 16.60 -4.57 -3.37
C VAL A 138 15.26 -5.17 -2.92
N ALA A 139 14.15 -4.46 -3.13
CA ALA A 139 12.83 -4.98 -2.79
C ALA A 139 12.48 -6.26 -3.57
N GLY A 140 12.90 -6.35 -4.84
CA GLY A 140 12.74 -7.53 -5.68
C GLY A 140 13.57 -8.73 -5.20
N VAL A 141 14.81 -8.51 -4.79
CA VAL A 141 15.68 -9.55 -4.21
C VAL A 141 15.11 -10.07 -2.89
N GLU A 142 14.68 -9.17 -2.01
CA GLU A 142 14.01 -9.53 -0.74
C GLU A 142 12.76 -10.37 -1.00
N LEU A 143 11.94 -9.98 -1.99
CA LEU A 143 10.74 -10.72 -2.36
C LEU A 143 11.07 -12.10 -2.95
N ALA A 144 12.08 -12.20 -3.81
CA ALA A 144 12.52 -13.46 -4.39
C ALA A 144 13.10 -14.41 -3.33
N ALA A 145 13.91 -13.90 -2.40
CA ALA A 145 14.47 -14.67 -1.30
C ALA A 145 13.38 -15.23 -0.37
N ALA A 146 12.38 -14.40 -0.03
CA ALA A 146 11.23 -14.83 0.76
C ALA A 146 10.39 -15.90 0.03
N GLY A 147 10.24 -15.79 -1.29
CA GLY A 147 9.59 -16.82 -2.12
C GLY A 147 10.35 -18.15 -2.11
N ALA A 148 11.66 -18.12 -2.37
CA ALA A 148 12.49 -19.32 -2.39
C ALA A 148 12.54 -20.04 -1.03
N ALA A 149 12.49 -19.30 0.07
CA ALA A 149 12.42 -19.88 1.41
C ALA A 149 11.07 -20.56 1.71
N ALA A 150 9.98 -20.13 1.05
CA ALA A 150 8.65 -20.74 1.21
C ALA A 150 8.50 -22.04 0.39
N ASP A 151 9.23 -22.17 -0.73
CA ASP A 151 9.21 -23.38 -1.58
C ASP A 151 10.08 -24.54 -1.00
N GLY A 152 10.94 -24.24 -0.02
CA GLY A 152 11.81 -25.22 0.65
C GLY A 152 11.29 -25.78 1.97
N ALA A 153 10.06 -25.44 2.37
CA ALA A 153 9.39 -25.88 3.61
C ALA A 153 8.15 -26.72 3.31
#